data_AF-A0A0C9XDR2-F1
#
_entry.id   AF-A0A0C9XDR2-F1
#
_cell.length_a   1.000
_cell.length_b   1.000
_cell.length_c   1.000
_cell.angle_alpha   90.00
_cell.angle_beta   90.00
_cell.angle_gamma   90.00
#
_symmetry.space_group_name_H-M   'P 1'
#
loop_
_entity.id
_entity.type
_entity.pdbx_description
1 polymer ?
#
loop_
_entity_poly.entity_id
_entity_poly.type
_entity_poly.pdbx_seq_one_letter_code
_entity_poly.pdbx_strand_id
1 'polypeptide(L)'
;MKAAFLGVTAHWINVKRKEGEETWEMRSEVIGFRSVSGDHSGKNLGQYFVGVCDRIGIMNTQRSKLHTLILNNTSRNTMKCETIEATHLRQNLPSWSADENQLP
;
A
#
# COMPACT_ATOMS: atom_id res chain seq x y z
N MET A 1 -5.78 -1.84 27.93
CA MET A 1 -5.18 -2.39 26.69
C MET A 1 -4.57 -1.22 25.91
N LYS A 2 -3.33 -1.32 25.41
CA LYS A 2 -2.78 -0.26 24.54
C LYS A 2 -3.41 -0.40 23.15
N ALA A 3 -4.00 0.67 22.65
CA ALA A 3 -4.46 0.73 21.26
C ALA A 3 -3.25 0.77 20.33
N ALA A 4 -3.31 0.08 19.19
CA ALA A 4 -2.35 0.31 18.11
C ALA A 4 -3.05 0.92 16.90
N PHE A 5 -2.23 1.54 16.08
CA PHE A 5 -2.67 2.29 14.92
C PHE A 5 -1.81 1.90 13.71
N LEU A 6 -2.44 1.88 12.54
CA LEU A 6 -1.79 1.80 11.25
C LEU A 6 -1.87 3.18 10.60
N GLY A 7 -0.72 3.85 10.52
CA GLY A 7 -0.52 5.03 9.68
C GLY A 7 0.03 4.62 8.32
N VAL A 8 -0.51 5.19 7.25
CA VAL A 8 -0.09 4.95 5.87
C VAL A 8 0.12 6.29 5.18
N THR A 9 1.31 6.49 4.62
CA THR A 9 1.64 7.63 3.77
C THR A 9 1.88 7.15 2.35
N ALA A 10 1.28 7.83 1.38
CA ALA A 10 1.58 7.61 -0.04
C ALA A 10 2.58 8.64 -0.52
N HIS A 11 3.51 8.18 -1.35
CA HIS A 11 4.56 8.98 -1.97
C HIS A 11 4.47 8.79 -3.48
N TRP A 12 4.42 9.88 -4.24
CA TRP A 12 4.40 9.80 -5.70
C TRP A 12 4.98 11.05 -6.33
N ILE A 13 5.42 10.93 -7.58
CA ILE A 13 5.83 12.07 -8.40
C ILE A 13 4.59 12.56 -9.16
N ASN A 14 4.25 13.82 -8.97
CA ASN A 14 3.25 14.51 -9.77
C ASN A 14 3.95 15.21 -10.95
N VAL A 15 3.72 14.72 -12.17
CA VAL A 15 4.27 15.30 -13.39
C VAL A 15 3.20 16.18 -14.04
N LYS A 16 3.45 17.49 -14.12
CA LYS A 16 2.56 18.45 -14.80
C LYS A 16 3.19 18.87 -16.11
N ARG A 17 2.43 18.78 -17.20
CA ARG A 17 2.84 19.18 -18.55
C ARG A 17 1.96 20.33 -19.02
N LYS A 18 2.57 21.47 -19.38
CA LYS A 18 1.85 22.63 -19.92
C LYS A 18 2.74 23.35 -20.94
N GLU A 19 2.20 23.61 -22.14
CA GLU A 19 2.84 24.47 -23.16
C GLU A 19 4.31 24.11 -23.50
N GLY A 20 4.66 22.83 -23.48
CA GLY A 20 6.03 22.36 -23.78
C GLY A 20 6.96 22.30 -22.56
N GLU A 21 6.50 22.75 -21.40
CA GLU A 21 7.22 22.63 -20.13
C GLU A 21 6.71 21.42 -19.32
N GLU A 22 7.65 20.70 -18.71
CA GLU A 22 7.38 19.57 -17.81
C GLU A 22 7.95 19.87 -16.43
N THR A 23 7.10 19.80 -15.40
CA THR A 23 7.49 20.01 -14.01
C THR A 23 7.21 18.76 -13.18
N TRP A 24 8.17 18.42 -12.32
CA TRP A 24 8.14 17.24 -11.46
C TRP A 24 8.05 17.69 -10.02
N GLU A 25 7.04 17.24 -9.30
CA GLU A 25 6.81 17.58 -7.89
C GLU A 25 6.69 16.29 -7.07
N MET A 26 7.57 16.11 -6.08
CA MET A 26 7.44 15.00 -5.12
C MET A 26 6.28 15.29 -4.17
N ARG A 27 5.33 14.36 -4.05
CA ARG A 27 4.20 14.41 -3.13
C ARG A 27 4.35 13.37 -2.04
N SER A 28 4.00 13.75 -0.82
CA SER A 28 3.92 12.88 0.35
C SER A 28 2.66 13.24 1.12
N GLU A 29 1.72 12.30 1.25
CA GLU A 29 0.43 12.54 1.90
C GLU A 29 0.06 11.39 2.84
N VAL A 30 -0.55 11.71 3.98
CA VAL A 30 -1.18 10.69 4.85
C VAL A 30 -2.48 10.24 4.20
N ILE A 31 -2.55 8.98 3.78
CA ILE A 31 -3.71 8.39 3.11
C ILE A 31 -4.57 7.53 4.03
N GLY A 32 -4.05 7.16 5.20
CA GLY A 32 -4.78 6.40 6.18
C GLY A 32 -4.17 6.53 7.57
N PHE A 33 -5.03 6.70 8.57
CA PHE A 33 -4.67 6.55 9.97
C PHE A 33 -5.83 5.85 10.67
N ARG A 34 -5.64 4.59 11.05
CA ARG A 34 -6.72 3.76 11.60
C ARG A 34 -6.27 3.04 12.86
N SER A 35 -7.15 2.97 13.85
CA SER A 35 -6.98 2.03 14.96
C SER A 35 -7.06 0.60 14.45
N VAL A 36 -6.15 -0.26 14.90
CA VAL A 36 -6.15 -1.68 14.58
C VAL A 36 -6.85 -2.42 15.70
N SER A 37 -7.97 -3.07 15.39
CA SER A 37 -8.66 -3.98 16.29
C SER A 37 -8.14 -5.40 16.14
N GLY A 38 -8.14 -6.16 17.23
CA GLY A 38 -7.75 -7.57 17.23
C GLY A 38 -6.25 -7.78 17.35
N ASP A 39 -5.76 -8.86 16.75
CA ASP A 39 -4.36 -9.25 16.79
C ASP A 39 -3.51 -8.39 15.85
N HIS A 40 -2.30 -8.05 16.27
CA HIS A 40 -1.36 -7.29 15.43
C HIS A 40 -0.60 -8.22 14.48
N SER A 41 -1.26 -9.19 13.84
CA SER A 41 -0.62 -10.07 12.86
C SER A 41 -0.40 -9.35 11.52
N GLY A 42 0.54 -9.86 10.73
CA GLY A 42 0.78 -9.33 9.38
C GLY A 42 -0.46 -9.46 8.49
N LYS A 43 -1.20 -10.56 8.61
CA LYS A 43 -2.47 -10.76 7.90
C LYS A 43 -3.50 -9.67 8.20
N ASN A 44 -3.77 -9.40 9.48
CA ASN A 44 -4.73 -8.37 9.88
C ASN A 44 -4.28 -6.99 9.37
N LEU A 45 -3.01 -6.65 9.57
CA LEU A 45 -2.45 -5.38 9.11
C LEU A 45 -2.46 -5.24 7.58
N GLY A 46 -2.23 -6.34 6.84
CA GLY A 46 -2.33 -6.39 5.38
C GLY A 46 -3.75 -6.12 4.90
N GLN A 47 -4.76 -6.68 5.56
CA GLN A 47 -6.18 -6.39 5.26
C GLN A 47 -6.53 -4.92 5.51
N TYR A 48 -6.07 -4.34 6.62
CA TYR A 48 -6.24 -2.91 6.89
C TYR A 48 -5.57 -2.04 5.82
N PHE A 49 -4.36 -2.40 5.39
CA PHE A 49 -3.64 -1.69 4.33
C PHE A 49 -4.38 -1.77 2.98
N VAL A 50 -4.76 -2.97 2.54
CA VAL A 50 -5.55 -3.16 1.31
C VAL A 50 -6.86 -2.37 1.37
N GLY A 51 -7.55 -2.38 2.52
CA GLY A 51 -8.77 -1.59 2.70
C GLY A 51 -8.56 -0.07 2.63
N VAL A 52 -7.40 0.43 3.07
CA VAL A 52 -7.02 1.84 2.88
C VAL A 52 -6.80 2.12 1.38
N CYS A 53 -6.02 1.29 0.70
CA CYS A 53 -5.70 1.45 -0.72
C CYS A 53 -6.93 1.35 -1.63
N ASP A 54 -7.87 0.44 -1.32
CA ASP A 54 -9.14 0.27 -2.02
C ASP A 54 -10.01 1.53 -1.90
N ARG A 55 -10.18 2.04 -0.67
CA ARG A 55 -11.00 3.23 -0.38
C ARG A 55 -10.59 4.47 -1.18
N ILE A 56 -9.29 4.63 -1.45
CA ILE A 56 -8.77 5.80 -2.18
C ILE A 56 -8.46 5.52 -3.65
N GLY A 57 -8.80 4.33 -4.15
CA GLY A 57 -8.62 3.96 -5.54
C GLY A 57 -7.16 3.79 -5.98
N ILE A 58 -6.24 3.55 -5.03
CA ILE A 58 -4.89 3.04 -5.34
C ILE A 58 -5.00 1.60 -5.81
N MET A 59 -5.81 0.79 -5.12
CA MET A 59 -6.16 -0.56 -5.52
C MET A 59 -7.65 -0.62 -5.82
N ASN A 60 -8.05 -1.50 -6.73
CA ASN A 60 -9.41 -1.99 -6.87
C ASN A 60 -9.38 -3.33 -7.62
N THR A 61 -10.54 -3.92 -7.86
CA THR A 61 -10.65 -5.24 -8.52
C THR A 61 -10.18 -5.27 -9.98
N GLN A 62 -9.89 -4.12 -10.60
CA GLN A 62 -9.48 -4.04 -12.01
C GLN A 62 -8.03 -3.57 -12.18
N ARG A 63 -7.48 -2.83 -11.22
CA ARG A 63 -6.13 -2.28 -11.29
C ARG A 63 -5.51 -2.04 -9.91
N SER A 64 -4.18 -2.11 -9.86
CA SER A 64 -3.38 -1.63 -8.74
C SER A 64 -2.39 -0.58 -9.23
N LYS A 65 -2.36 0.57 -8.53
CA LYS A 65 -1.35 1.63 -8.67
C LYS A 65 -0.27 1.51 -7.59
N LEU A 66 -0.36 0.51 -6.71
CA LEU A 66 0.65 0.24 -5.70
C LEU A 66 1.87 -0.34 -6.40
N HIS A 67 2.98 0.39 -6.39
CA HIS A 67 4.24 -0.07 -6.98
C HIS A 67 5.16 -0.70 -5.92
N THR A 68 5.47 0.03 -4.85
CA THR A 68 6.38 -0.41 -3.78
C THR A 68 5.76 -0.10 -2.42
N LEU A 69 6.04 -0.95 -1.42
CA LEU A 69 5.65 -0.73 -0.04
C LEU A 69 6.88 -0.70 0.87
N ILE A 70 7.06 0.39 1.62
CA ILE A 70 8.15 0.54 2.58
C ILE A 70 7.59 0.29 3.99
N LEU A 71 8.19 -0.68 4.69
CA LEU A 71 7.79 -1.07 6.05
C LEU A 71 9.01 -1.07 6.98
N ASN A 72 8.77 -1.00 8.29
CA ASN A 72 9.83 -1.15 9.29
C ASN A 72 10.38 -2.60 9.35
N ASN A 73 11.45 -2.87 10.09
CA ASN A 73 12.04 -4.22 10.16
C ASN A 73 11.35 -5.11 11.22
N THR A 74 10.06 -5.40 11.07
CA THR A 74 9.34 -6.35 11.94
C THR A 74 9.00 -7.60 11.14
N SER A 75 9.17 -8.78 11.72
CA SER A 75 8.84 -10.08 11.10
C SER A 75 7.40 -10.19 10.60
N ARG A 76 6.49 -9.34 11.10
CA ARG A 76 5.09 -9.33 10.67
C ARG A 76 4.88 -8.63 9.33
N ASN A 77 5.89 -7.96 8.79
CA ASN A 77 5.77 -7.27 7.51
C ASN A 77 5.80 -8.26 6.35
N THR A 78 6.56 -9.35 6.43
CA THR A 78 6.51 -10.46 5.45
C THR A 78 5.08 -10.97 5.25
N MET A 79 4.36 -11.25 6.35
CA MET A 79 2.95 -11.68 6.27
C MET A 79 1.99 -10.60 5.73
N LYS A 80 2.29 -9.30 5.89
CA LYS A 80 1.50 -8.23 5.25
C LYS A 80 1.69 -8.26 3.75
N CYS A 81 2.92 -8.45 3.33
CA CYS A 81 3.33 -8.54 1.94
C CYS A 81 2.67 -9.73 1.26
N GLU A 82 2.76 -10.92 1.84
CA GLU A 82 2.03 -12.12 1.38
C GLU A 82 0.51 -11.86 1.24
N THR A 83 -0.08 -11.04 2.11
CA THR A 83 -1.51 -10.67 2.02
C THR A 83 -1.81 -9.79 0.80
N ILE A 84 -0.89 -8.90 0.43
CA ILE A 84 -1.00 -8.05 -0.77
C ILE A 84 -0.86 -8.92 -2.02
N GLU A 85 0.16 -9.79 -2.06
CA GLU A 85 0.37 -10.76 -3.14
C GLU A 85 -0.87 -11.64 -3.35
N ALA A 86 -1.40 -12.25 -2.28
CA ALA A 86 -2.61 -13.07 -2.34
C ALA A 86 -3.84 -12.27 -2.83
N THR A 87 -3.91 -10.98 -2.51
CA THR A 87 -4.99 -10.10 -3.00
C THR A 87 -4.84 -9.85 -4.50
N HIS A 88 -3.63 -9.55 -4.97
CA HIS A 88 -3.34 -9.36 -6.39
C HIS A 88 -3.67 -10.62 -7.20
N LEU A 89 -3.23 -11.79 -6.72
CA LEU A 89 -3.53 -13.09 -7.34
C LEU A 89 -5.03 -13.34 -7.43
N ARG A 90 -5.78 -13.12 -6.33
CA ARG A 90 -7.23 -13.33 -6.30
C ARG A 90 -7.98 -12.37 -7.23
N GLN A 91 -7.49 -11.15 -7.40
CA GLN A 91 -8.13 -10.10 -8.21
C GLN A 91 -7.62 -10.06 -9.65
N ASN A 92 -6.77 -11.00 -10.07
CA ASN A 92 -6.15 -11.03 -11.40
C ASN A 92 -5.43 -9.70 -11.74
N LEU A 93 -4.74 -9.13 -10.76
CA LEU A 93 -3.93 -7.93 -10.88
C LEU A 93 -2.48 -8.29 -11.25
N PRO A 94 -1.65 -7.30 -11.68
CA PRO A 94 -0.23 -7.55 -11.92
C PRO A 94 0.43 -8.26 -10.73
N SER A 95 1.26 -9.26 -11.03
CA SER A 95 1.98 -10.04 -10.02
C SER A 95 2.80 -9.10 -9.15
N TRP A 96 2.71 -9.25 -7.84
CA TRP A 96 3.41 -8.42 -6.87
C TRP A 96 4.25 -9.34 -6.00
N SER A 97 5.53 -9.03 -5.82
CA SER A 97 6.47 -9.88 -5.09
C SER A 97 6.46 -9.53 -3.60
N ALA A 98 6.08 -10.50 -2.76
CA ALA A 98 6.16 -10.37 -1.32
C ALA A 98 7.59 -10.29 -0.78
N ASP A 99 8.54 -10.90 -1.47
CA ASP A 99 9.95 -10.87 -1.09
C ASP A 99 10.57 -9.51 -1.36
N GLU A 100 10.23 -8.89 -2.48
CA GLU A 100 10.79 -7.60 -2.92
C GLU A 100 9.94 -6.39 -2.49
N ASN A 101 8.73 -6.63 -1.95
CA ASN A 101 7.74 -5.62 -1.57
C ASN A 101 7.28 -4.70 -2.73
N GLN A 102 7.30 -5.20 -3.97
CA GLN A 102 7.02 -4.40 -5.16
C GLN A 102 6.48 -5.20 -6.35
N LEU A 103 5.94 -4.48 -7.34
CA LEU A 103 5.71 -5.03 -8.68
C LEU A 103 7.08 -5.30 -9.37
N PRO A 104 7.17 -6.32 -10.25
CA PRO A 104 8.38 -6.61 -11.03
C PRO A 104 8.86 -5.44 -11.90
#